data_AF-A0A1X6WMM8-F1
#
_entry.id   AF-A0A1X6WMM8-F1
#
_cell.length_a   1.000
_cell.length_b   1.000
_cell.length_c   1.000
_cell.angle_alpha   90.00
_cell.angle_beta   90.00
_cell.angle_gamma   90.00
#
_symmetry.space_group_name_H-M   'P 1'
#
loop_
_entity.id
_entity.type
_entity.pdbx_description
1 polymer ?
#
loop_
_entity_poly.entity_id
_entity_poly.type
_entity_poly.pdbx_seq_one_letter_code
_entity_poly.pdbx_strand_id
1 'polypeptide(L)'
;MKKTNFIVVFWLLLALISFIVFVMNFSSFWRDISFWVISNDQMSFDGMTKEDALRDLIQVVPMIILSVATFIVGIKQGMKNYNKI
;
A
#
# COMPACT_ATOMS: atom_id res chain seq x y z
N MET A 1 26.72 -8.16 21.70
CA MET A 1 25.58 -7.76 20.84
C MET A 1 25.87 -8.26 19.43
N LYS A 2 25.11 -9.24 18.92
CA LYS A 2 25.29 -9.76 17.54
C LYS A 2 25.26 -8.56 16.60
N LYS A 3 26.27 -8.39 15.74
CA LYS A 3 26.35 -7.28 14.77
C LYS A 3 25.06 -7.28 13.95
N THR A 4 24.11 -6.41 14.29
CA THR A 4 22.89 -6.27 13.49
C THR A 4 23.35 -5.83 12.11
N ASN A 5 23.25 -6.74 11.15
CA ASN A 5 23.75 -6.50 9.81
C ASN A 5 22.90 -5.39 9.18
N PHE A 6 23.55 -4.32 8.73
CA PHE A 6 22.91 -3.17 8.09
C PHE A 6 21.89 -3.60 7.02
N ILE A 7 22.19 -4.68 6.30
CA ILE A 7 21.30 -5.27 5.28
C ILE A 7 19.94 -5.70 5.84
N VAL A 8 19.90 -6.29 7.05
CA VAL A 8 18.64 -6.76 7.67
C VAL A 8 17.80 -5.56 8.09
N VAL A 9 18.43 -4.54 8.67
CA VAL A 9 17.76 -3.29 9.06
C VAL A 9 17.22 -2.56 7.84
N PHE A 10 17.98 -2.52 6.75
CA PHE A 10 17.54 -1.94 5.47
C PHE A 10 16.26 -2.61 4.95
N TRP A 11 16.22 -3.95 4.90
CA TRP A 11 15.04 -4.68 4.46
C TRP A 11 13.83 -4.49 5.37
N LEU A 12 14.06 -4.39 6.68
CA LEU A 12 13.00 -4.10 7.66
C LEU A 12 12.41 -2.69 7.46
N LEU A 13 13.27 -1.69 7.25
CA LEU A 13 12.85 -0.31 6.97
C LEU A 13 12.09 -0.23 5.64
N LEU A 14 12.56 -0.92 4.60
CA LEU A 14 11.88 -0.97 3.31
C LEU A 14 10.48 -1.59 3.46
N ALA A 15 10.36 -2.69 4.21
CA ALA A 15 9.07 -3.31 4.49
C ALA A 15 8.15 -2.36 5.26
N LEU A 16 8.66 -1.66 6.28
CA LEU A 16 7.88 -0.71 7.06
C LEU A 16 7.34 0.45 6.20
N ILE A 17 8.20 1.07 5.38
CA ILE A 17 7.80 2.15 4.47
C ILE A 17 6.74 1.64 3.48
N SER A 18 6.98 0.46 2.89
CA SER A 18 6.04 -0.16 1.96
C SER A 18 4.68 -0.42 2.61
N PHE A 19 4.66 -0.85 3.87
CA PHE A 19 3.43 -1.08 4.62
C PHE A 19 2.66 0.22 4.90
N ILE A 20 3.35 1.30 5.28
CA ILE A 20 2.72 2.61 5.50
C ILE A 20 2.09 3.11 4.20
N VAL A 21 2.85 3.05 3.09
CA VAL A 21 2.35 3.42 1.76
C VAL A 21 1.14 2.57 1.37
N PHE A 22 1.17 1.27 1.64
CA PHE A 22 0.02 0.39 1.43
C PHE A 22 -1.21 0.87 2.21
N VAL A 23 -1.09 1.15 3.52
CA VAL A 23 -2.23 1.58 4.35
C VAL A 23 -2.84 2.88 3.84
N MET A 24 -2.01 3.86 3.45
CA MET A 24 -2.51 5.12 2.88
C MET A 24 -3.29 4.90 1.58
N ASN A 25 -2.75 4.13 0.66
CA ASN A 25 -3.40 3.82 -0.61
C ASN A 25 -4.66 2.96 -0.40
N PHE A 26 -4.60 1.98 0.49
CA PHE A 26 -5.73 1.11 0.80
C PHE A 26 -6.90 1.88 1.41
N SER A 27 -6.62 2.89 2.25
CA SER A 27 -7.65 3.79 2.77
C SER A 27 -8.35 4.57 1.66
N SER A 28 -7.60 5.14 0.72
CA SER A 28 -8.18 5.86 -0.44
C SER A 28 -9.01 4.90 -1.30
N PHE A 29 -8.44 3.74 -1.65
CA PHE A 29 -9.13 2.71 -2.41
C PHE A 29 -10.47 2.30 -1.79
N TRP A 30 -10.50 2.10 -0.47
CA TRP A 30 -11.73 1.71 0.22
C TRP A 30 -12.79 2.81 0.19
N ARG A 31 -12.37 4.08 0.33
CA ARG A 31 -13.26 5.24 0.20
C ARG A 31 -13.85 5.29 -1.22
N ASP A 32 -13.02 5.17 -2.24
CA ASP A 32 -13.45 5.33 -3.63
C ASP A 32 -14.37 4.17 -4.07
N ILE A 33 -14.10 2.94 -3.62
CA ILE A 33 -15.03 1.80 -3.79
C ILE A 33 -16.34 2.03 -3.05
N SER A 34 -16.28 2.49 -1.80
CA SER A 34 -17.50 2.70 -1.01
C SER A 34 -18.39 3.76 -1.66
N PHE A 35 -17.80 4.82 -2.21
CA PHE A 35 -18.52 5.84 -2.97
C PHE A 35 -19.11 5.25 -4.24
N TRP A 36 -18.36 4.44 -4.99
CA TRP A 36 -18.86 3.86 -6.24
C TRP A 36 -20.02 2.87 -6.03
N VAL A 37 -19.95 2.05 -4.95
CA VAL A 37 -20.94 1.00 -4.65
C VAL A 37 -22.20 1.55 -3.96
N ILE A 38 -22.05 2.54 -3.07
CA ILE A 38 -23.15 2.99 -2.18
C ILE A 38 -23.80 4.29 -2.67
N SER A 39 -23.11 5.14 -3.44
CA SER A 39 -23.68 6.43 -3.86
C SER A 39 -24.74 6.27 -4.95
N ASN A 40 -25.96 6.73 -4.65
CA ASN A 40 -27.02 6.98 -5.63
C ASN A 40 -26.56 8.06 -6.61
N ASP A 41 -26.85 7.89 -7.91
CA ASP A 41 -26.39 8.72 -9.04
C ASP A 41 -26.68 10.23 -8.95
N GLN A 42 -27.40 10.67 -7.92
CA GLN A 42 -27.84 12.06 -7.74
C GLN A 42 -27.21 12.78 -6.55
N MET A 43 -26.40 12.10 -5.72
CA MET A 43 -25.68 12.74 -4.62
C MET A 43 -24.18 12.77 -4.90
N SER A 44 -23.69 13.96 -5.27
CA SER A 44 -22.28 14.30 -5.09
C SER A 44 -21.97 14.27 -3.59
N PHE A 45 -21.25 13.24 -3.15
CA PHE A 45 -20.67 13.23 -1.81
C PHE A 45 -19.39 14.05 -1.90
N ASP A 46 -19.35 15.19 -1.20
CA ASP A 46 -18.16 16.05 -1.12
C ASP A 46 -17.64 16.58 -2.47
N GLY A 47 -18.55 16.84 -3.43
CA GLY A 47 -18.20 17.34 -4.76
C GLY A 47 -17.54 16.31 -5.68
N MET A 48 -17.43 15.04 -5.25
CA MET A 48 -16.81 13.96 -6.02
C MET A 48 -17.83 13.30 -6.96
N THR A 49 -17.46 13.09 -8.22
CA THR A 49 -18.27 12.32 -9.19
C THR A 49 -17.83 10.85 -9.26
N LYS A 50 -18.67 9.97 -9.83
CA LYS A 50 -18.31 8.56 -10.06
C LYS A 50 -17.08 8.41 -10.98
N GLU A 51 -16.91 9.34 -11.92
CA GLU A 51 -15.74 9.36 -12.80
C GLU A 51 -14.45 9.72 -12.05
N ASP A 52 -14.52 10.66 -11.11
CA ASP A 52 -13.37 11.02 -10.27
C ASP A 52 -12.94 9.84 -9.39
N ALA A 53 -13.90 9.14 -8.77
CA ALA A 53 -13.63 7.95 -7.98
C ALA A 53 -12.97 6.83 -8.82
N LEU A 54 -13.42 6.62 -10.07
CA LEU A 54 -12.81 5.65 -10.97
C LEU A 54 -11.37 6.03 -11.36
N ARG A 55 -11.09 7.32 -11.58
CA ARG A 55 -9.74 7.81 -11.88
C ARG A 55 -8.80 7.61 -10.69
N ASP A 56 -9.25 7.92 -9.48
CA ASP A 56 -8.48 7.70 -8.26
C ASP A 56 -8.21 6.19 -8.04
N LEU A 57 -9.21 5.33 -8.28
CA LEU A 57 -9.05 3.87 -8.26
C LEU A 57 -7.95 3.38 -9.22
N ILE A 58 -7.94 3.88 -10.46
CA ILE A 58 -6.90 3.52 -11.46
C ILE A 58 -5.51 3.98 -11.00
N GLN A 59 -5.40 5.08 -10.27
CA GLN A 59 -4.12 5.57 -9.76
C GLN A 59 -3.63 4.79 -8.54
N VAL A 60 -4.55 4.43 -7.64
CA VAL A 60 -4.24 3.85 -6.34
C VAL A 60 -3.99 2.33 -6.44
N VAL A 61 -4.73 1.60 -7.29
CA VAL A 61 -4.60 0.15 -7.44
C VAL A 61 -3.17 -0.28 -7.83
N PRO A 62 -2.49 0.34 -8.80
CA PRO A 62 -1.09 0.01 -9.11
C PRO A 62 -0.15 0.22 -7.92
N MET A 63 -0.35 1.29 -7.16
CA MET A 63 0.45 1.58 -5.95
C MET A 63 0.23 0.53 -4.86
N ILE A 64 -0.99 0.04 -4.69
CA ILE A 64 -1.29 -1.08 -3.77
C ILE A 64 -0.53 -2.33 -4.22
N ILE A 65 -0.59 -2.68 -5.50
CA ILE A 65 0.09 -3.88 -6.03
C ILE A 65 1.61 -3.77 -5.82
N LEU A 66 2.20 -2.62 -6.15
CA LEU A 66 3.64 -2.38 -5.98
C LEU A 66 4.07 -2.41 -4.52
N SER A 67 3.29 -1.80 -3.63
CA SER A 67 3.59 -1.78 -2.19
C SER A 67 3.44 -3.16 -1.54
N VAL A 68 2.47 -3.97 -1.96
CA VAL A 68 2.35 -5.37 -1.51
C VAL A 68 3.52 -6.20 -2.01
N ALA A 69 3.88 -6.08 -3.29
CA ALA A 69 5.01 -6.81 -3.86
C ALA A 69 6.33 -6.44 -3.16
N THR A 70 6.57 -5.15 -2.97
CA THR A 70 7.77 -4.64 -2.30
C THR A 70 7.83 -5.07 -0.84
N PHE A 71 6.69 -5.06 -0.14
CA PHE A 71 6.60 -5.57 1.24
C PHE A 71 6.97 -7.04 1.34
N ILE A 72 6.38 -7.89 0.48
CA ILE A 72 6.66 -9.33 0.46
C ILE A 72 8.14 -9.60 0.16
N VAL A 73 8.71 -8.92 -0.84
CA VAL A 73 10.14 -9.03 -1.18
C VAL A 73 11.01 -8.57 -0.02
N GLY A 74 10.66 -7.45 0.62
CA GLY A 74 11.40 -6.91 1.75
C GLY A 74 11.47 -7.88 2.93
N ILE A 75 10.33 -8.48 3.31
CA ILE A 75 10.28 -9.48 4.37
C ILE A 75 11.05 -10.74 3.98
N LYS A 76 10.83 -11.29 2.77
CA LYS A 76 11.53 -12.50 2.30
C LYS A 76 13.05 -12.32 2.30
N GLN A 77 13.54 -11.21 1.78
CA GLN A 77 14.97 -10.92 1.71
C GLN A 77 15.56 -10.59 3.08
N GLY A 78 14.84 -9.86 3.92
CA GLY A 78 15.22 -9.59 5.30
C GLY A 78 15.42 -10.88 6.10
N MET A 79 14.46 -11.81 6.03
CA MET A 79 14.57 -13.13 6.69
C MET A 79 15.68 -13.99 6.10
N LYS A 80 15.82 -14.04 4.78
CA LYS A 80 16.89 -14.81 4.11
C LYS A 80 18.27 -14.32 4.56
N ASN A 81 18.44 -13.01 4.70
CA ASN A 81 19.71 -12.44 5.15
C ASN A 81 19.92 -12.62 6.64
N TYR A 82 18.85 -12.57 7.46
CA TYR A 82 18.93 -12.90 8.88
C TYR A 82 19.37 -14.35 9.14
N ASN A 83 18.79 -15.31 8.41
CA ASN A 83 19.09 -16.74 8.57
C ASN A 83 20.47 -17.16 8.03
N LYS A 84 21.18 -16.25 7.34
CA LYS A 84 22.54 -16.47 6.83
C LYS A 84 23.63 -15.92 7.74
N ILE A 85 23.24 -15.27 8.84
CA ILE A 85 24.12 -14.65 9.85
C ILE A 85 24.14 -15.52 11.09
#